data_AF-A0A7C3FQP9-F1
#
_entry.id   AF-A0A7C3FQP9-F1
#
_cell.length_a   1.000
_cell.length_b   1.000
_cell.length_c   1.000
_cell.angle_alpha   90.00
_cell.angle_beta   90.00
_cell.angle_gamma   90.00
#
_symmetry.space_group_name_H-M   'P 1'
#
loop_
_entity.id
_entity.type
_entity.pdbx_description
1 polymer ?
#
loop_
_entity_poly.entity_id
_entity_poly.type
_entity_poly.pdbx_seq_one_letter_code
_entity_poly.pdbx_strand_id
1 'polypeptide(L)'
;TPLRYYSGKIGPDFACGANNKLACAWGAVKVMMAFSRRPAEKRTDLINRAIGRGIDFLLEIDPATAEYPHGYVPKTSGNWWKFGFPVFYITDILQIAEALVRLGYGTDHRLHNTLDLIRSKQDTKGQWSLEFDYKGKTWEEYGVKKQPNKWVTLRALRVLKAVEEVK
;
A
#
# COMPACT_ATOMS: atom_id res chain seq x y z
N THR A 1 5.70 13.15 27.64
CA THR A 1 5.91 11.70 27.84
C THR A 1 6.97 11.22 26.89
N PRO A 2 7.93 10.37 27.31
CA PRO A 2 8.90 9.77 26.40
C PRO A 2 8.19 8.99 25.28
N LEU A 3 8.78 8.97 24.09
CA LEU A 3 8.29 8.18 22.96
C LEU A 3 8.31 6.69 23.33
N ARG A 4 7.17 6.01 23.12
CA ARG A 4 7.04 4.58 23.36
C ARG A 4 6.87 3.83 22.04
N TYR A 5 7.66 2.79 21.87
CA TYR A 5 7.58 1.85 20.76
C TYR A 5 7.01 0.51 21.23
N TYR A 6 6.38 -0.23 20.32
CA TYR A 6 5.76 -1.54 20.57
C TYR A 6 6.45 -2.62 19.74
N SER A 7 6.21 -3.90 20.05
CA SER A 7 6.86 -5.04 19.37
C SER A 7 6.72 -5.03 17.85
N GLY A 8 5.59 -4.53 17.31
CA GLY A 8 5.39 -4.39 15.86
C GLY A 8 6.06 -3.16 15.25
N LYS A 9 5.91 -1.98 15.89
CA LYS A 9 6.54 -0.72 15.50
C LYS A 9 7.56 -0.32 16.55
N ILE A 10 8.81 -0.72 16.30
CA ILE A 10 9.87 -0.74 17.30
C ILE A 10 10.75 0.51 17.29
N GLY A 11 10.55 1.41 16.31
CA GLY A 11 11.38 2.59 16.17
C GLY A 11 10.87 3.58 15.12
N PRO A 12 11.66 4.65 14.88
CA PRO A 12 11.47 5.54 13.74
C PRO A 12 11.69 4.78 12.43
N ASP A 13 11.43 5.46 11.31
CA ASP A 13 11.68 4.94 9.96
C ASP A 13 11.07 3.57 9.66
N PHE A 14 9.86 3.35 10.17
CA PHE A 14 9.08 2.13 9.95
C PHE A 14 9.79 0.84 10.42
N ALA A 15 10.74 0.95 11.36
CA ALA A 15 11.42 -0.19 11.96
C ALA A 15 10.40 -1.16 12.55
N CYS A 16 10.47 -2.42 12.13
CA CYS A 16 9.42 -3.41 12.36
C CYS A 16 9.97 -4.68 12.99
N GLY A 17 9.41 -5.10 14.13
CA GLY A 17 9.83 -6.33 14.80
C GLY A 17 9.55 -7.59 13.96
N ALA A 18 8.52 -7.58 13.12
CA ALA A 18 8.21 -8.67 12.21
C ALA A 18 9.10 -8.71 10.94
N ASN A 19 9.92 -7.67 10.71
CA ASN A 19 10.80 -7.55 9.54
C ASN A 19 12.29 -7.49 9.93
N ASN A 20 12.69 -8.29 10.92
CA ASN A 20 14.06 -8.33 11.43
C ASN A 20 14.59 -6.95 11.85
N LYS A 21 13.71 -6.14 12.46
CA LYS A 21 13.98 -4.76 12.88
C LYS A 21 14.30 -3.78 11.76
N LEU A 22 14.23 -4.19 10.50
CA LEU A 22 14.40 -3.33 9.33
C LEU A 22 13.14 -2.51 9.06
N ALA A 23 13.29 -1.46 8.24
CA ALA A 23 12.17 -0.68 7.73
C ALA A 23 11.19 -1.59 6.97
N CYS A 24 9.88 -1.43 7.20
CA CYS A 24 8.87 -2.30 6.62
C CYS A 24 7.88 -1.51 5.76
N ALA A 25 7.84 -1.79 4.46
CA ALA A 25 6.92 -1.14 3.53
C ALA A 25 5.44 -1.44 3.83
N TRP A 26 5.09 -2.64 4.31
CA TRP A 26 3.73 -2.89 4.81
C TRP A 26 3.34 -1.91 5.91
N GLY A 27 4.24 -1.65 6.87
CA GLY A 27 4.02 -0.67 7.93
C GLY A 27 3.95 0.77 7.41
N ALA A 28 4.88 1.15 6.52
CA ALA A 28 4.93 2.48 5.93
C ALA A 28 3.64 2.83 5.19
N VAL A 29 3.12 1.91 4.37
CA VAL A 29 1.87 2.11 3.63
C VAL A 29 0.69 2.34 4.56
N LYS A 30 0.59 1.63 5.70
CA LYS A 30 -0.50 1.89 6.67
C LYS A 30 -0.44 3.31 7.23
N VAL A 31 0.77 3.79 7.55
CA VAL A 31 0.97 5.16 8.03
C VAL A 31 0.60 6.16 6.94
N MET A 32 1.04 5.94 5.70
CA MET A 32 0.70 6.81 4.57
C MET A 32 -0.80 6.79 4.26
N MET A 33 -1.47 5.65 4.39
CA MET A 33 -2.93 5.54 4.28
C MET A 33 -3.68 6.29 5.38
N ALA A 34 -3.13 6.38 6.58
CA ALA A 34 -3.70 7.18 7.65
C ALA A 34 -3.52 8.68 7.37
N PHE A 35 -2.32 9.10 7.00
CA PHE A 35 -2.06 10.51 6.67
C PHE A 35 -2.79 10.99 5.42
N SER A 36 -2.95 10.14 4.42
CA SER A 36 -3.72 10.48 3.22
C SER A 36 -5.20 10.74 3.53
N ARG A 37 -5.75 10.20 4.62
CA ARG A 37 -7.13 10.46 5.06
C ARG A 37 -7.26 11.76 5.86
N ARG A 38 -6.15 12.31 6.35
CA ARG A 38 -6.17 13.55 7.12
C ARG A 38 -6.20 14.75 6.16
N PRO A 39 -7.18 15.67 6.29
CA PRO A 39 -7.24 16.88 5.46
C PRO A 39 -5.93 17.66 5.51
N ALA A 40 -5.53 18.24 4.37
CA ALA A 40 -4.23 18.91 4.23
C ALA A 40 -4.06 20.05 5.23
N GLU A 41 -5.13 20.80 5.47
CA GLU A 41 -5.20 21.95 6.37
C GLU A 41 -5.01 21.55 7.84
N LYS A 42 -5.25 20.28 8.16
CA LYS A 42 -5.02 19.76 9.52
C LYS A 42 -3.57 19.31 9.68
N ARG A 43 -2.80 19.01 8.62
CA ARG A 43 -1.44 18.44 8.67
C ARG A 43 -0.47 19.43 9.29
N THR A 44 0.20 18.99 10.36
CA THR A 44 1.28 19.75 11.00
C THR A 44 2.58 19.54 10.23
N ASP A 45 3.58 20.38 10.48
CA ASP A 45 4.92 20.21 9.88
C ASP A 45 5.53 18.85 10.17
N LEU A 46 5.30 18.31 11.37
CA LEU A 46 5.75 16.97 11.71
C LEU A 46 5.09 15.90 10.83
N ILE A 47 3.79 16.04 10.56
CA ILE A 47 3.08 15.13 9.67
C ILE A 47 3.57 15.28 8.23
N ASN A 48 3.80 16.51 7.76
CA ASN A 48 4.32 16.75 6.42
C ASN A 48 5.72 16.16 6.23
N ARG A 49 6.62 16.31 7.23
CA ARG A 49 7.93 15.63 7.22
C ARG A 49 7.80 14.10 7.23
N ALA A 50 6.86 13.56 8.02
CA ALA A 50 6.62 12.12 8.08
C ALA A 50 6.03 11.58 6.77
N ILE A 51 5.18 12.35 6.09
CA ILE A 51 4.69 12.05 4.74
C ILE A 51 5.89 12.03 3.79
N GLY A 52 6.69 13.11 3.72
CA GLY A 52 7.87 13.20 2.86
C GLY A 52 8.78 11.99 3.01
N ARG A 53 9.17 11.64 4.24
CA ARG A 53 9.99 10.45 4.51
C ARG A 53 9.33 9.14 4.05
N GLY A 54 8.02 9.01 4.22
CA GLY A 54 7.27 7.83 3.77
C GLY A 54 7.19 7.72 2.25
N ILE A 55 7.02 8.85 1.55
CA ILE A 55 7.09 8.89 0.08
C ILE A 55 8.48 8.50 -0.39
N ASP A 56 9.53 9.09 0.19
CA ASP A 56 10.92 8.77 -0.16
C ASP A 56 11.18 7.29 0.01
N PHE A 57 10.83 6.70 1.16
CA PHE A 57 11.03 5.27 1.40
C PHE A 57 10.24 4.37 0.43
N LEU A 58 8.98 4.70 0.15
CA LEU A 58 8.14 3.87 -0.72
C LEU A 58 8.54 3.97 -2.19
N LEU A 59 9.13 5.09 -2.62
CA LEU A 59 9.55 5.34 -4.00
C LEU A 59 11.07 5.33 -4.20
N GLU A 60 11.86 5.01 -3.17
CA GLU A 60 13.32 4.80 -3.28
C GLU A 60 13.65 3.58 -4.15
N ILE A 61 12.73 2.62 -4.20
CA ILE A 61 12.74 1.49 -5.13
C ILE A 61 11.47 1.53 -5.97
N ASP A 62 11.48 0.85 -7.13
CA ASP A 62 10.27 0.66 -7.93
C ASP A 62 9.27 -0.22 -7.16
N PRO A 63 8.09 0.28 -6.74
CA PRO A 63 7.14 -0.50 -5.96
C PRO A 63 6.64 -1.75 -6.69
N ALA A 64 6.72 -1.80 -8.02
CA ALA A 64 6.35 -2.98 -8.80
C ALA A 64 7.32 -4.15 -8.62
N THR A 65 8.58 -3.89 -8.22
CA THR A 65 9.57 -4.92 -7.86
C THR A 65 9.40 -5.39 -6.41
N ALA A 66 8.84 -4.53 -5.56
CA ALA A 66 8.62 -4.74 -4.13
C ALA A 66 9.90 -5.12 -3.32
N GLU A 67 11.09 -4.80 -3.85
CA GLU A 67 12.42 -5.05 -3.28
C GLU A 67 12.75 -4.13 -2.07
N TYR A 68 11.77 -3.95 -1.19
CA TYR A 68 11.95 -3.32 0.12
C TYR A 68 12.70 -4.26 1.08
N PRO A 69 13.34 -3.76 2.15
CA PRO A 69 14.09 -4.61 3.08
C PRO A 69 13.29 -5.81 3.60
N HIS A 70 13.85 -7.03 3.53
CA HIS A 70 13.20 -8.28 3.92
C HIS A 70 14.16 -9.23 4.68
N GLY A 71 14.44 -8.93 5.95
CA GLY A 71 15.61 -9.49 6.64
C GLY A 71 15.55 -10.96 7.08
N TYR A 72 14.42 -11.67 6.93
CA TYR A 72 14.29 -13.08 7.34
C TYR A 72 14.30 -14.07 6.18
N VAL A 73 14.11 -13.60 4.94
CA VAL A 73 13.90 -14.45 3.78
C VAL A 73 14.71 -13.93 2.60
N PRO A 74 15.16 -14.80 1.69
CA PRO A 74 15.97 -14.38 0.54
C PRO A 74 15.17 -13.64 -0.54
N LYS A 75 13.83 -13.66 -0.47
CA LYS A 75 12.94 -13.04 -1.46
C LYS A 75 11.80 -12.30 -0.77
N THR A 76 11.34 -11.24 -1.42
CA THR A 76 10.15 -10.48 -1.05
C THR A 76 8.89 -11.36 -1.04
N SER A 77 7.90 -10.99 -0.23
CA SER A 77 6.65 -11.75 -0.15
C SER A 77 5.88 -11.67 -1.46
N GLY A 78 5.58 -12.81 -2.09
CA GLY A 78 4.75 -12.87 -3.29
C GLY A 78 3.32 -12.35 -3.12
N ASN A 79 2.90 -11.97 -1.90
CA ASN A 79 1.59 -11.34 -1.67
C ASN A 79 1.54 -9.88 -2.12
N TRP A 80 2.67 -9.22 -2.38
CA TRP A 80 2.71 -7.86 -2.93
C TRP A 80 1.88 -7.73 -4.20
N TRP A 81 1.93 -8.73 -5.08
CA TRP A 81 1.26 -8.76 -6.38
C TRP A 81 -0.16 -9.34 -6.37
N LYS A 82 -0.68 -9.73 -5.20
CA LYS A 82 -2.00 -10.36 -5.07
C LYS A 82 -2.99 -9.34 -4.52
N PHE A 83 -3.79 -8.74 -5.39
CA PHE A 83 -4.78 -7.75 -4.99
C PHE A 83 -5.84 -8.38 -4.10
N GLY A 84 -6.00 -7.82 -2.90
CA GLY A 84 -6.80 -8.44 -1.86
C GLY A 84 -7.89 -7.58 -1.25
N PHE A 85 -8.84 -8.22 -0.58
CA PHE A 85 -9.79 -7.55 0.28
C PHE A 85 -10.34 -8.49 1.38
N PRO A 86 -10.51 -8.02 2.63
CA PRO A 86 -10.07 -6.72 3.14
C PRO A 86 -8.53 -6.64 3.21
N VAL A 87 -7.98 -5.43 3.18
CA VAL A 87 -6.53 -5.24 3.38
C VAL A 87 -6.25 -5.07 4.86
N PHE A 88 -5.65 -6.09 5.48
CA PHE A 88 -5.38 -6.11 6.92
C PHE A 88 -3.88 -5.99 7.22
N TYR A 89 -3.23 -6.99 7.81
CA TYR A 89 -1.80 -6.92 8.16
C TYR A 89 -0.86 -7.13 6.96
N ILE A 90 -1.30 -7.86 5.93
CA ILE A 90 -0.59 -7.94 4.64
C ILE A 90 -1.07 -6.78 3.77
N THR A 91 -0.15 -6.21 3.03
CA THR A 91 -0.39 -5.13 2.07
C THR A 91 -0.04 -5.60 0.67
N ASP A 92 -0.76 -5.09 -0.33
CA ASP A 92 -0.49 -5.26 -1.75
C ASP A 92 0.00 -3.94 -2.36
N ILE A 93 0.61 -4.00 -3.54
CA ILE A 93 1.09 -2.81 -4.26
C ILE A 93 -0.06 -1.85 -4.64
N LEU A 94 -1.30 -2.36 -4.75
CA LEU A 94 -2.46 -1.52 -4.98
C LEU A 94 -2.68 -0.55 -3.81
N GLN A 95 -2.40 -0.97 -2.57
CA GLN A 95 -2.47 -0.06 -1.42
C GLN A 95 -1.33 0.96 -1.37
N ILE A 96 -0.15 0.64 -1.92
CA ILE A 96 0.90 1.64 -2.14
C ILE A 96 0.34 2.74 -3.05
N ALA A 97 -0.18 2.35 -4.21
CA ALA A 97 -0.76 3.30 -5.16
C ALA A 97 -1.92 4.11 -4.53
N GLU A 98 -2.83 3.46 -3.80
CA GLU A 98 -3.91 4.16 -3.06
C GLU A 98 -3.38 5.22 -2.09
N ALA A 99 -2.29 4.94 -1.37
CA ALA A 99 -1.70 5.89 -0.45
C ALA A 99 -1.10 7.08 -1.19
N LEU A 100 -0.30 6.80 -2.23
CA LEU A 100 0.47 7.79 -2.97
C LEU A 100 -0.42 8.73 -3.79
N VAL A 101 -1.41 8.21 -4.53
CA VAL A 101 -2.33 9.05 -5.30
C VAL A 101 -3.12 9.98 -4.38
N ARG A 102 -3.56 9.50 -3.22
CA ARG A 102 -4.30 10.32 -2.23
C ARG A 102 -3.42 11.34 -1.52
N LEU A 103 -2.11 11.19 -1.57
CA LEU A 103 -1.13 12.16 -1.08
C LEU A 103 -0.67 13.14 -2.17
N GLY A 104 -1.18 13.03 -3.39
CA GLY A 104 -0.86 13.92 -4.52
C GLY A 104 0.28 13.43 -5.41
N TYR A 105 0.73 12.19 -5.25
CA TYR A 105 1.85 11.61 -6.02
C TYR A 105 1.39 10.73 -7.18
N GLY A 106 0.18 10.95 -7.70
CA GLY A 106 -0.37 10.14 -8.80
C GLY A 106 0.35 10.32 -10.14
N THR A 107 1.04 11.44 -10.35
CA THR A 107 1.83 11.75 -11.54
C THR A 107 3.34 11.55 -11.33
N ASP A 108 3.77 11.04 -10.17
CA ASP A 108 5.18 10.73 -9.92
C ASP A 108 5.64 9.60 -10.86
N HIS A 109 6.68 9.87 -11.66
CA HIS A 109 7.21 8.92 -12.64
C HIS A 109 7.64 7.58 -12.02
N ARG A 110 8.07 7.57 -10.76
CA ARG A 110 8.46 6.34 -10.03
C ARG A 110 7.28 5.42 -9.76
N LEU A 111 6.04 5.92 -9.88
CA LEU A 111 4.82 5.14 -9.72
C LEU A 111 4.34 4.50 -11.04
N HIS A 112 4.93 4.84 -12.18
CA HIS A 112 4.46 4.43 -13.51
C HIS A 112 4.32 2.91 -13.66
N ASN A 113 5.38 2.16 -13.36
CA ASN A 113 5.38 0.69 -13.47
C ASN A 113 4.31 0.04 -12.57
N THR A 114 4.05 0.63 -11.40
CA THR A 114 2.99 0.17 -10.50
C THR A 114 1.60 0.42 -11.08
N LEU A 115 1.37 1.60 -11.69
CA LEU A 115 0.10 1.91 -12.35
C LEU A 115 -0.14 1.01 -13.56
N ASP A 116 0.90 0.72 -14.34
CA ASP A 116 0.80 -0.19 -15.49
C ASP A 116 0.53 -1.63 -15.06
N LEU A 117 1.14 -2.07 -13.97
CA LEU A 117 0.84 -3.35 -13.35
C LEU A 117 -0.60 -3.42 -12.81
N ILE A 118 -1.14 -2.32 -12.27
CA ILE A 118 -2.55 -2.26 -11.91
C ILE A 118 -3.44 -2.38 -13.16
N ARG A 119 -3.14 -1.61 -14.22
CA ARG A 119 -3.90 -1.66 -15.48
C ARG A 119 -3.85 -3.02 -16.16
N SER A 120 -2.70 -3.69 -16.19
CA SER A 120 -2.53 -4.98 -16.84
C SER A 120 -3.35 -6.11 -16.19
N LYS A 121 -3.77 -5.93 -14.93
CA LYS A 121 -4.62 -6.86 -14.19
C LYS A 121 -6.12 -6.58 -14.35
N GLN A 122 -6.49 -5.54 -15.10
CA GLN A 122 -7.88 -5.25 -15.44
C GLN A 122 -8.40 -6.25 -16.47
N ASP A 123 -9.59 -6.81 -16.25
CA ASP A 123 -10.24 -7.66 -17.25
C ASP A 123 -10.97 -6.84 -18.33
N THR A 124 -11.53 -7.53 -19.33
CA THR A 124 -12.23 -6.91 -20.45
C THR A 124 -13.52 -6.16 -20.06
N LYS A 125 -14.02 -6.37 -18.84
CA LYS A 125 -15.19 -5.68 -18.29
C LYS A 125 -14.79 -4.54 -17.35
N GLY A 126 -13.50 -4.25 -17.24
CA GLY A 126 -13.00 -3.20 -16.36
C GLY A 126 -12.94 -3.59 -14.88
N GLN A 127 -12.85 -4.88 -14.57
CA GLN A 127 -12.86 -5.41 -13.20
C GLN A 127 -11.52 -6.01 -12.82
N TRP A 128 -11.30 -6.18 -11.51
CA TRP A 128 -10.11 -6.83 -10.95
C TRP A 128 -10.49 -8.02 -10.10
N SER A 129 -9.69 -9.07 -10.16
CA SER A 129 -9.89 -10.32 -9.42
C SER A 129 -9.50 -10.21 -7.94
N LEU A 130 -10.15 -10.99 -7.08
CA LEU A 130 -9.71 -11.22 -5.70
C LEU A 130 -8.59 -12.26 -5.66
N GLU A 131 -7.35 -11.85 -5.47
CA GLU A 131 -6.18 -12.77 -5.47
C GLU A 131 -5.73 -13.14 -4.06
N PHE A 132 -5.99 -12.27 -3.09
CA PHE A 132 -5.70 -12.48 -1.68
C PHE A 132 -6.94 -12.20 -0.81
N ASP A 133 -7.19 -13.06 0.16
CA ASP A 133 -8.32 -12.95 1.08
C ASP A 133 -7.93 -13.42 2.49
N TYR A 134 -8.82 -13.15 3.43
CA TYR A 134 -8.72 -13.57 4.82
C TYR A 134 -9.85 -14.53 5.20
N LYS A 135 -10.25 -15.39 4.25
CA LYS A 135 -11.26 -16.44 4.50
C LYS A 135 -10.86 -17.27 5.73
N GLY A 136 -11.82 -17.47 6.63
CA GLY A 136 -11.61 -18.15 7.92
C GLY A 136 -10.87 -17.32 8.98
N LYS A 137 -10.50 -16.07 8.70
CA LYS A 137 -9.86 -15.13 9.65
C LYS A 137 -10.69 -13.86 9.90
N THR A 138 -11.86 -13.78 9.30
CA THR A 138 -12.81 -12.65 9.38
C THR A 138 -14.21 -13.21 9.59
N TRP A 139 -15.11 -12.41 10.16
CA TRP A 139 -16.52 -12.81 10.36
C TRP A 139 -17.27 -13.05 9.05
N GLU A 140 -16.90 -12.31 8.00
CA GLU A 140 -17.58 -12.31 6.70
C GLU A 140 -16.62 -12.70 5.57
N GLU A 141 -17.17 -13.26 4.49
CA GLU A 141 -16.42 -13.53 3.27
C GLU A 141 -16.71 -12.46 2.21
N TYR A 142 -15.67 -12.02 1.50
CA TYR A 142 -15.75 -10.85 0.61
C TYR A 142 -15.68 -11.19 -0.88
N GLY A 143 -15.84 -12.46 -1.24
CA GLY A 143 -15.87 -12.95 -2.61
C GLY A 143 -15.10 -14.25 -2.80
N VAL A 144 -15.14 -14.78 -4.01
CA VAL A 144 -14.42 -16.00 -4.40
C VAL A 144 -13.06 -15.62 -4.97
N LYS A 145 -11.99 -16.33 -4.56
CA LYS A 145 -10.65 -16.09 -5.11
C LYS A 145 -10.62 -16.32 -6.62
N LYS A 146 -9.79 -15.54 -7.31
CA LYS A 146 -9.61 -15.52 -8.77
C LYS A 146 -10.87 -15.17 -9.56
N GLN A 147 -11.91 -14.65 -8.90
CA GLN A 147 -13.09 -14.10 -9.56
C GLN A 147 -13.09 -12.57 -9.47
N PRO A 148 -13.73 -11.86 -10.42
CA PRO A 148 -13.93 -10.43 -10.34
C PRO A 148 -14.54 -10.02 -9.01
N ASN A 149 -14.01 -8.96 -8.41
CA ASN A 149 -14.36 -8.56 -7.05
C ASN A 149 -14.67 -7.07 -6.95
N LYS A 150 -15.86 -6.72 -6.43
CA LYS A 150 -16.32 -5.34 -6.32
C LYS A 150 -15.41 -4.46 -5.46
N TRP A 151 -14.82 -5.01 -4.39
CA TRP A 151 -13.99 -4.25 -3.47
C TRP A 151 -12.60 -3.98 -4.04
N VAL A 152 -11.98 -4.99 -4.66
CA VAL A 152 -10.70 -4.81 -5.36
C VAL A 152 -10.88 -3.87 -6.55
N THR A 153 -11.94 -4.05 -7.32
CA THR A 153 -12.29 -3.16 -8.44
C THR A 153 -12.48 -1.72 -8.00
N LEU A 154 -13.20 -1.48 -6.90
CA LEU A 154 -13.36 -0.12 -6.36
C LEU A 154 -12.04 0.51 -5.93
N ARG A 155 -11.12 -0.27 -5.33
CA ARG A 155 -9.78 0.21 -4.97
C ARG A 155 -8.99 0.62 -6.21
N ALA A 156 -8.95 -0.23 -7.23
CA ALA A 156 -8.24 0.03 -8.49
C ALA A 156 -8.82 1.24 -9.24
N LEU A 157 -10.15 1.31 -9.40
CA LEU A 157 -10.81 2.42 -10.08
C LEU A 157 -10.54 3.76 -9.37
N ARG A 158 -10.52 3.79 -8.03
CA ARG A 158 -10.18 5.01 -7.28
C ARG A 158 -8.76 5.48 -7.55
N VAL A 159 -7.81 4.54 -7.67
CA VAL A 159 -6.42 4.86 -8.02
C VAL A 159 -6.35 5.44 -9.42
N LEU A 160 -6.90 4.75 -10.41
CA LEU A 160 -6.81 5.16 -11.81
C LEU A 160 -7.53 6.50 -12.06
N LYS A 161 -8.72 6.67 -11.49
CA LYS A 161 -9.46 7.93 -11.57
C LYS A 161 -8.67 9.10 -10.99
N ALA A 162 -8.06 8.93 -9.81
CA ALA A 162 -7.27 9.99 -9.19
C ALA A 162 -6.03 10.38 -10.01
N VAL A 163 -5.46 9.46 -10.78
CA VAL A 163 -4.36 9.75 -11.71
C VAL A 163 -4.86 10.53 -12.93
N GLU A 164 -6.04 10.20 -13.45
CA GLU A 164 -6.63 10.88 -14.61
C GLU A 164 -7.07 12.31 -14.28
N GLU A 165 -7.61 12.55 -13.08
CA GLU A 165 -8.05 13.90 -12.65
C GLU A 165 -6.90 14.90 -12.43
N VAL A 166 -5.66 14.42 -12.33
CA VAL A 166 -4.45 15.25 -12.14
C VAL A 166 -3.71 15.49 -13.45
N LYS A 167 -4.07 14.78 -14.54
CA LYS A 167 -3.54 15.04 -15.89
C LYS A 167 -4.15 16.30 -16.49
#